data_AF-A0A6P7FZY5-F1
#
_entry.id   AF-A0A6P7FZY5-F1
#
_cell.length_a   1.000
_cell.length_b   1.000
_cell.length_c   1.000
_cell.angle_alpha   90.00
_cell.angle_beta   90.00
_cell.angle_gamma   90.00
#
_symmetry.space_group_name_H-M   'P 1'
#
loop_
_entity.id
_entity.type
_entity.pdbx_description
1 polymer ?
#
loop_
_entity_poly.entity_id
_entity_poly.type
_entity_poly.pdbx_seq_one_letter_code
_entity_poly.pdbx_strand_id
1 'polypeptide(L)'
;MKLTVVVAFCLIFMVNFAVSSYIKKNSCDDPNAHYGCESPCIPTCNYRQFANCASKCINGCFCNQDYILSREQGKCVLVKDCFPH
;
A
#
# COMPACT_ATOMS: atom_id res chain seq x y z
N MET A 1 45.37 -3.97 9.63
CA MET A 1 43.94 -4.02 10.00
C MET A 1 43.68 -5.35 10.67
N LYS A 2 43.25 -5.39 11.95
CA LYS A 2 43.09 -6.66 12.69
C LYS A 2 41.96 -7.48 12.07
N LEU A 3 42.11 -8.81 11.96
CA LEU A 3 41.09 -9.71 11.40
C LEU A 3 39.71 -9.52 12.07
N THR A 4 39.70 -9.20 13.36
CA THR A 4 38.50 -8.85 14.13
C THR A 4 37.74 -7.65 13.56
N VAL A 5 38.44 -6.66 13.00
CA VAL A 5 37.85 -5.47 12.39
C VAL A 5 37.17 -5.83 11.06
N VAL A 6 37.79 -6.68 10.26
CA VAL A 6 37.24 -7.13 8.96
C VAL A 6 35.95 -7.92 9.16
N VAL A 7 35.93 -8.85 10.11
CA VAL A 7 34.75 -9.67 10.43
C VAL A 7 33.60 -8.79 10.93
N ALA A 8 33.89 -7.81 11.80
CA ALA A 8 32.88 -6.88 12.30
C ALA A 8 32.21 -6.09 11.17
N PHE A 9 32.99 -5.56 10.22
CA PHE A 9 32.43 -4.84 9.06
C PHE A 9 31.54 -5.71 8.17
N CYS A 10 31.94 -6.95 7.90
CA CYS A 10 31.13 -7.89 7.13
C CYS A 10 29.79 -8.18 7.81
N LEU A 11 29.79 -8.43 9.12
CA LEU A 11 28.56 -8.67 9.88
C LEU A 11 27.62 -7.46 9.86
N ILE A 12 28.16 -6.25 10.02
CA ILE A 12 27.37 -5.01 9.95
C ILE A 12 26.75 -4.85 8.56
N PHE A 13 27.49 -5.08 7.48
CA PHE A 13 26.98 -4.93 6.12
C PHE A 13 25.85 -5.92 5.81
N MET A 14 26.01 -7.18 6.22
CA MET A 14 24.99 -8.24 6.06
C MET A 14 23.71 -7.91 6.85
N VAL A 15 23.85 -7.36 8.06
CA VAL A 15 22.71 -6.91 8.87
C VAL A 15 21.99 -5.74 8.19
N ASN A 16 22.70 -4.73 7.68
CA ASN A 16 22.08 -3.59 7.00
C ASN A 16 21.31 -4.01 5.73
N PHE A 17 21.90 -4.89 4.93
CA PHE A 17 21.25 -5.42 3.73
C PHE A 17 19.98 -6.20 4.08
N ALA A 18 20.03 -7.05 5.11
CA ALA A 18 18.88 -7.78 5.60
C ALA A 18 17.77 -6.85 6.15
N VAL A 19 18.15 -5.82 6.94
CA VAL A 19 17.21 -4.87 7.54
C VAL A 19 16.45 -4.07 6.48
N SER A 20 17.10 -3.66 5.38
CA SER A 20 16.46 -2.88 4.30
C SER A 20 15.27 -3.61 3.68
N SER A 21 15.36 -4.95 3.59
CA SER A 21 14.30 -5.82 3.07
C SER A 21 13.16 -6.08 4.06
N TYR A 22 13.37 -5.83 5.36
CA TYR A 22 12.42 -6.10 6.42
C TYR A 22 11.51 -4.91 6.77
N ILE A 23 11.80 -3.70 6.26
CA ILE A 23 10.95 -2.53 6.52
C ILE A 23 9.64 -2.70 5.74
N LYS A 24 8.64 -3.29 6.40
CA LYS A 24 7.26 -3.34 5.93
C LYS A 24 6.72 -1.91 5.90
N LYS A 25 6.81 -1.27 4.72
CA LYS A 25 6.40 0.12 4.52
C LYS A 25 4.86 0.17 4.51
N ASN A 26 4.27 0.70 5.59
CA ASN A 26 2.84 1.03 5.65
C ASN A 26 2.57 2.34 4.88
N SER A 27 3.05 2.44 3.63
CA SER A 27 2.79 3.58 2.76
C SER A 27 2.32 3.09 1.40
N CYS A 28 1.52 3.91 0.76
CA CYS A 28 1.02 3.66 -0.58
C CYS A 28 1.89 4.40 -1.60
N ASP A 29 2.01 3.85 -2.80
CA ASP A 29 2.73 4.50 -3.90
C ASP A 29 1.87 5.59 -4.57
N ASP A 30 0.55 5.46 -4.48
CA ASP A 30 -0.40 6.46 -5.00
C ASP A 30 -0.52 7.64 -4.00
N PRO A 31 -0.23 8.89 -4.41
CA PRO A 31 -0.35 10.06 -3.55
C PRO A 31 -1.79 10.36 -3.11
N ASN A 32 -2.78 9.84 -3.84
CA ASN A 32 -4.20 9.98 -3.53
C ASN A 32 -4.74 8.79 -2.73
N ALA A 33 -3.85 7.97 -2.15
CA ALA A 33 -4.20 6.87 -1.27
C ALA A 33 -3.54 7.02 0.10
N HIS A 34 -4.15 6.42 1.11
CA HIS A 34 -3.59 6.29 2.44
C HIS A 34 -3.59 4.82 2.87
N TYR A 35 -2.68 4.46 3.77
CA TYR A 35 -2.64 3.13 4.36
C TYR A 35 -3.56 3.12 5.58
N GLY A 36 -4.50 2.17 5.64
CA GLY A 36 -5.51 2.12 6.69
C GLY A 36 -6.14 0.74 6.85
N CYS A 37 -7.16 0.66 7.69
CA CYS A 37 -8.04 -0.51 7.80
C CYS A 37 -9.45 -0.09 7.41
N GLU A 38 -9.89 -0.51 6.23
CA GLU A 38 -11.20 -0.15 5.68
C GLU A 38 -12.01 -1.39 5.28
N SER A 39 -13.26 -1.15 4.89
CA SER A 39 -14.17 -2.20 4.43
C SER A 39 -13.55 -2.98 3.27
N PRO A 40 -13.68 -4.32 3.25
CA PRO A 40 -13.24 -5.13 2.11
C PRO A 40 -14.05 -4.85 0.82
N CYS A 41 -15.20 -4.19 0.94
CA CYS A 41 -16.01 -3.73 -0.19
C CYS A 41 -15.54 -2.36 -0.68
N ILE A 42 -14.45 -2.36 -1.43
CA ILE A 42 -13.82 -1.14 -1.93
C ILE A 42 -14.56 -0.66 -3.18
N PRO A 43 -15.24 0.51 -3.16
CA PRO A 43 -15.92 1.03 -4.33
C PRO A 43 -14.93 1.35 -5.44
N THR A 44 -15.33 1.04 -6.68
CA THR A 44 -14.59 1.37 -7.89
C THR A 44 -15.44 2.20 -8.83
N CYS A 45 -14.83 2.71 -9.89
CA CYS A 45 -15.57 3.43 -10.91
C CYS A 45 -16.77 2.68 -11.49
N ASN A 46 -16.63 1.37 -11.65
CA ASN A 46 -17.64 0.53 -12.30
C ASN A 46 -18.58 -0.13 -11.27
N TYR A 47 -18.25 -0.09 -9.97
CA TYR A 47 -19.02 -0.78 -8.95
C TYR A 47 -18.98 -0.05 -7.61
N ARG A 48 -20.12 0.54 -7.22
CA ARG A 48 -20.22 1.39 -6.02
C ARG A 48 -21.02 0.78 -4.87
N GLN A 49 -21.83 -0.24 -5.13
CA GLN A 49 -22.78 -0.79 -4.16
C GLN A 49 -22.54 -2.27 -3.97
N PHE A 50 -22.45 -2.71 -2.71
CA PHE A 50 -22.18 -4.09 -2.34
C PHE A 50 -23.36 -4.61 -1.51
N ALA A 51 -23.87 -5.80 -1.83
CA ALA A 51 -25.00 -6.38 -1.11
C ALA A 51 -24.60 -6.91 0.28
N ASN A 52 -23.40 -7.50 0.40
CA ASN A 52 -22.88 -8.09 1.63
C ASN A 52 -21.39 -7.79 1.75
N CYS A 53 -20.99 -7.18 2.86
CA CYS A 53 -19.59 -6.88 3.18
C CYS A 53 -19.21 -7.54 4.49
N ALA A 54 -18.01 -8.11 4.58
CA ALA A 54 -17.53 -8.65 5.84
C ALA A 54 -17.36 -7.52 6.87
N SER A 55 -17.76 -7.77 8.12
CA SER A 55 -17.68 -6.77 9.20
C SER A 55 -16.25 -6.40 9.60
N LYS A 56 -15.29 -7.27 9.30
CA LYS A 56 -13.88 -7.06 9.63
C LYS A 56 -13.21 -6.24 8.53
N CYS A 57 -12.59 -5.12 8.91
CA CYS A 57 -11.79 -4.32 8.00
C CYS A 57 -10.52 -5.07 7.57
N ILE A 58 -10.01 -4.74 6.39
CA ILE A 58 -8.76 -5.25 5.84
C ILE A 58 -7.73 -4.13 5.84
N ASN A 59 -6.49 -4.46 6.21
CA ASN A 59 -5.39 -3.51 6.15
C ASN A 59 -4.84 -3.42 4.73
N GLY A 60 -4.66 -2.21 4.22
CA GLY A 60 -4.24 -1.98 2.85
C GLY A 60 -4.19 -0.52 2.48
N CYS A 61 -4.01 -0.26 1.18
CA CYS A 61 -4.08 1.06 0.59
C CYS A 61 -5.48 1.35 0.09
N PHE A 62 -6.02 2.49 0.51
CA PHE A 62 -7.37 2.93 0.17
C PHE A 62 -7.32 4.35 -0.38
N CYS A 63 -8.22 4.65 -1.32
CA CYS A 63 -8.30 5.99 -1.90
C CYS A 63 -8.74 6.99 -0.84
N ASN A 64 -8.12 8.17 -0.86
CA ASN A 64 -8.52 9.29 -0.02
C ASN A 64 -9.95 9.72 -0.32
N GLN A 65 -10.53 10.51 0.59
CA GLN A 65 -11.85 11.11 0.39
C GLN A 65 -11.91 11.85 -0.96
N ASP A 66 -13.03 11.70 -1.67
CA ASP A 66 -13.29 12.22 -3.02
C ASP A 66 -12.51 11.55 -4.17
N TYR A 67 -11.69 10.55 -3.86
CA TYR A 67 -11.04 9.68 -4.84
C TYR A 67 -11.68 8.28 -4.85
N ILE A 68 -11.61 7.62 -6.01
CA ILE A 68 -12.15 6.28 -6.22
C ILE A 68 -11.18 5.46 -7.08
N LEU A 69 -11.13 4.15 -6.83
CA LEU A 69 -10.25 3.27 -7.58
C LEU A 69 -10.75 3.11 -9.03
N SER A 70 -9.95 3.58 -9.98
CA SER A 70 -10.11 3.24 -11.39
C SER A 70 -9.50 1.87 -11.63
N ARG A 71 -10.33 0.87 -11.98
CA ARG A 71 -9.83 -0.47 -12.31
C ARG A 71 -8.94 -0.48 -13.54
N GLU A 72 -9.18 0.41 -14.49
CA GLU A 72 -8.38 0.49 -15.72
C GLU A 72 -6.99 1.06 -15.47
N GLN A 73 -6.92 2.14 -14.69
CA GLN A 73 -5.66 2.83 -14.42
C GLN A 73 -4.90 2.23 -13.24
N GLY A 74 -5.57 1.44 -12.41
CA GLY A 74 -5.03 0.91 -11.16
C GLY A 74 -4.67 1.99 -10.14
N LYS A 75 -5.34 3.16 -10.21
CA LYS A 75 -5.04 4.35 -9.41
C LYS A 75 -6.29 5.01 -8.85
N CYS A 76 -6.10 5.81 -7.81
CA CYS A 76 -7.13 6.64 -7.21
C CYS A 76 -7.32 7.92 -8.04
N VAL A 77 -8.48 8.03 -8.69
CA VAL A 77 -8.88 9.20 -9.50
C VAL A 77 -10.01 9.94 -8.81
N LEU A 78 -10.18 11.23 -9.12
CA LEU A 78 -11.32 11.98 -8.60
C LEU A 78 -12.63 11.34 -9.08
N VAL A 79 -13.62 11.26 -8.19
CA VAL A 79 -14.93 10.65 -8.51
C VAL A 79 -15.61 11.31 -9.72
N LYS A 80 -15.34 12.60 -9.97
CA LYS A 80 -15.84 13.34 -11.15
C LYS A 80 -15.16 12.94 -12.47
N ASP A 81 -13.93 12.45 -12.41
CA ASP A 81 -13.12 12.03 -13.56
C ASP A 81 -13.28 10.53 -13.81
N CYS A 82 -14.23 9.92 -13.12
CA CYS A 82 -14.59 8.53 -13.22
C CYS A 82 -15.58 8.35 -14.37
N PHE A 83 -15.08 7.80 -15.48
CA PHE A 83 -15.90 7.44 -16.63
C PHE A 83 -16.27 5.95 -16.50
N PRO A 84 -17.51 5.61 -16.10
CA PRO A 84 -17.95 4.22 -16.09
C PRO A 84 -18.01 3.70 -17.52
N HIS A 85 -17.39 2.56 -17.76
CA HIS A 85 -17.48 1.80 -19.02
C HIS A 85 -18.43 0.62 -18.86
#